data_AF-A0A150MMR1-F1
#
_entry.id   AF-A0A150MMR1-F1
#
_cell.length_a   1.000
_cell.length_b   1.000
_cell.length_c   1.000
_cell.angle_alpha   90.00
_cell.angle_beta   90.00
_cell.angle_gamma   90.00
#
_symmetry.space_group_name_H-M   'P 1'
#
loop_
_entity.id
_entity.type
_entity.pdbx_description
1 polymer ?
#
loop_
_entity_poly.entity_id
_entity_poly.type
_entity_poly.pdbx_seq_one_letter_code
_entity_poly.pdbx_strand_id
1 'polypeptide(L)' 'MGTVIIFALVALLALYGVVRSLRDKNILGVLFGLGAVAVFGWFTIMTVLHHGIPTGTH' A
#
# COMPACT_ATOMS: atom_id res chain seq x y z
N MET A 1 9.28 10.14 -11.23
CA MET A 1 9.10 8.70 -10.92
C MET A 1 9.37 8.37 -9.45
N GLY A 2 8.81 9.13 -8.49
CA GLY A 2 8.97 8.86 -7.05
C GLY A 2 7.71 8.29 -6.39
N THR A 3 6.55 8.47 -7.02
CA THR A 3 5.24 8.08 -6.50
C THR A 3 5.09 6.56 -6.37
N VAL A 4 5.67 5.79 -7.29
CA VAL A 4 5.69 4.31 -7.23
C VAL A 4 6.34 3.82 -5.93
N ILE A 5 7.49 4.39 -5.59
CA ILE A 5 8.30 3.99 -4.43
C ILE A 5 7.55 4.35 -3.15
N ILE A 6 6.99 5.57 -3.08
CA ILE A 6 6.25 6.03 -1.91
C ILE A 6 5.01 5.16 -1.67
N PHE A 7 4.21 4.89 -2.71
CA PHE A 7 3.03 4.03 -2.57
C PHE A 7 3.41 2.61 -2.14
N ALA A 8 4.47 2.04 -2.70
CA ALA A 8 4.94 0.71 -2.32
C ALA A 8 5.38 0.64 -0.84
N LEU A 9 6.14 1.63 -0.36
CA LEU A 9 6.57 1.71 1.04
C LEU A 9 5.37 1.89 1.98
N VAL A 10 4.41 2.74 1.62
CA VAL A 10 3.18 2.95 2.40
C VAL A 10 2.32 1.69 2.44
N ALA A 11 2.19 0.96 1.32
CA ALA A 11 1.45 -0.30 1.26
C ALA A 11 2.07 -1.38 2.17
N LEU A 12 3.40 -1.51 2.19
CA LEU A 12 4.11 -2.41 3.10
C LEU A 12 3.92 -2.03 4.56
N LEU A 13 4.00 -0.73 4.88
CA LEU A 13 3.78 -0.24 6.24
C LEU A 13 2.33 -0.44 6.70
N ALA A 14 1.36 -0.23 5.81
CA ALA A 14 -0.04 -0.48 6.08
C ALA A 14 -0.31 -1.97 6.36
N LEU A 15 0.34 -2.87 5.61
CA LEU A 15 0.25 -4.31 5.83
C LEU A 15 0.78 -4.69 7.22
N TYR A 16 1.91 -4.12 7.62
CA TYR A 16 2.46 -4.30 8.97
C TYR A 16 1.51 -3.76 10.06
N GLY A 17 0.87 -2.61 9.81
CA GLY A 17 -0.16 -2.04 10.68
C GLY A 17 -1.36 -2.97 10.89
N VAL A 18 -1.83 -3.61 9.82
CA VAL A 18 -2.91 -4.62 9.89
C VAL A 18 -2.49 -5.82 10.74
N VAL A 19 -1.30 -6.37 10.49
CA VAL A 19 -0.77 -7.54 11.23
C VAL A 19 -0.63 -7.22 12.72
N ARG A 20 -0.19 -6.01 13.07
CA ARG A 20 -0.12 -5.57 14.47
C ARG A 20 -1.51 -5.40 15.10
N SER A 21 -2.45 -4.79 14.38
CA SER A 21 -3.83 -4.61 14.86
C SER A 21 -4.57 -5.94 15.11
N LEU A 22 -4.24 -6.98 14.32
CA LEU A 22 -4.74 -8.34 14.55
C LEU A 22 -4.23 -8.93 15.88
N ARG A 23 -2.99 -8.62 16.30
CA ARG A 23 -2.46 -9.06 17.59
C ARG A 23 -3.12 -8.37 18.78
N ASP A 24 -3.46 -7.09 18.64
CA ASP A 24 -4.14 -6.31 19.69
C ASP A 24 -5.65 -6.60 19.78
N LYS A 25 -6.21 -7.50 18.94
CA LYS A 25 -7.66 -7.76 18.81
C LYS A 25 -8.50 -6.49 18.57
N ASN A 26 -7.88 -5.43 18.04
CA ASN A 26 -8.56 -4.18 17.77
C ASN A 26 -9.28 -4.26 16.43
N ILE A 27 -10.54 -4.70 16.44
CA ILE A 27 -11.38 -4.89 15.25
C ILE A 27 -11.49 -3.60 14.42
N LEU A 28 -11.59 -2.44 15.07
CA LEU A 28 -11.62 -1.14 14.38
C LEU A 28 -10.28 -0.85 13.69
N GLY A 29 -9.17 -1.09 14.37
CA GLY A 29 -7.83 -0.91 13.82
C GLY A 29 -7.54 -1.84 12.62
N VAL A 30 -8.05 -3.08 12.66
CA VAL A 30 -7.97 -4.01 11.53
C VAL A 30 -8.79 -3.51 10.34
N LEU A 31 -10.01 -3.02 10.56
CA LEU A 31 -10.88 -2.53 9.49
C LEU A 31 -10.28 -1.30 8.78
N PHE A 32 -9.81 -0.32 9.56
CA PHE A 32 -9.13 0.86 9.01
C PHE A 32 -7.78 0.50 8.36
N GLY A 33 -7.03 -0.43 8.94
CA GLY A 33 -5.79 -0.92 8.35
C GLY A 33 -6.02 -1.65 7.03
N LEU A 34 -7.05 -2.50 6.95
CA LEU A 34 -7.43 -3.18 5.71
C LEU A 34 -7.88 -2.19 4.64
N GLY A 35 -8.62 -1.15 5.01
CA GLY A 35 -8.96 -0.05 4.11
C GLY A 35 -7.73 0.66 3.56
N ALA A 36 -6.75 0.95 4.42
CA ALA A 36 -5.48 1.56 4.01
C ALA A 36 -4.68 0.64 3.07
N VAL A 37 -4.57 -0.65 3.39
CA VAL A 37 -3.89 -1.64 2.53
C VAL A 37 -4.61 -1.78 1.19
N ALA A 38 -5.94 -1.81 1.18
CA ALA A 38 -6.72 -1.92 -0.05
C ALA A 38 -6.49 -0.70 -0.96
N VAL A 39 -6.57 0.51 -0.43
CA VAL A 39 -6.36 1.74 -1.21
C VAL A 39 -4.89 1.84 -1.66
N PHE A 40 -3.93 1.85 -0.73
CA PHE A 40 -2.52 2.04 -1.06
C PHE A 40 -1.92 0.87 -1.84
N GLY A 41 -2.35 -0.36 -1.56
CA GLY A 41 -1.97 -1.54 -2.32
C GLY A 41 -2.51 -1.50 -3.75
N TRP A 42 -3.78 -1.13 -3.94
CA TRP A 42 -4.35 -0.95 -5.28
C TRP A 42 -3.63 0.14 -6.08
N PHE A 43 -3.36 1.30 -5.46
CA PHE A 43 -2.58 2.36 -6.10
C PHE A 43 -1.17 1.89 -6.44
N THR A 44 -0.51 1.14 -5.56
CA THR A 44 0.82 0.56 -5.84
C THR A 44 0.78 -0.37 -7.05
N ILE A 45 -0.17 -1.30 -7.09
CA ILE A 45 -0.32 -2.27 -8.19
C ILE A 45 -0.60 -1.55 -9.51
N MET A 46 -1.56 -0.62 -9.52
CA MET A 46 -1.91 0.14 -10.72
C MET A 46 -0.74 1.00 -11.21
N THR A 47 0.05 1.56 -10.30
CA THR A 47 1.23 2.37 -10.68
C THR A 47 2.35 1.48 -11.21
N VAL A 48 2.59 0.31 -10.61
CA VAL A 48 3.60 -0.64 -11.12
C VAL A 48 3.20 -1.20 -12.49
N LEU A 49 1.91 -1.48 -12.72
CA LEU A 49 1.44 -2.05 -13.98
C LEU A 49 1.36 -1.01 -15.11
N HIS A 50 0.83 0.19 -14.86
CA HIS A 50 0.62 1.20 -15.91
C HIS A 50 1.78 2.16 -16.09
N HIS A 51 2.61 2.36 -15.06
CA HIS A 51 3.79 3.25 -15.09
C HIS A 51 5.07 2.48 -14.80
N GLY A 52 5.07 1.16 -15.05
CA GLY A 52 6.20 0.27 -14.81
C GLY A 52 7.49 0.86 -15.35
N ILE A 53 8.52 0.82 -14.51
CA ILE A 53 9.90 1.21 -14.84
C ILE A 53 10.29 0.43 -16.11
N PRO A 54 10.47 1.08 -17.28
CA PRO A 54 10.93 2.44 -17.48
C PRO A 54 9.83 3.39 -18.00
N THR A 55 9.67 4.54 -17.35
CA THR A 55 9.07 5.73 -17.98
C THR A 55 10.10 6.52 -18.79
N GLY A 56 11.11 5.84 -19.33
CA GLY A 56 12.11 6.44 -20.19
C GLY A 56 11.60 6.39 -21.63
N THR A 57 10.80 7.38 -22.02
CA THR A 57 10.69 7.96 -23.37
C THR A 57 9.41 8.77 -23.39
N HIS A 58 9.46 10.03 -22.96
CA HIS A 58 8.79 11.23 -23.50
C HIS A 58 9.16 12.40 -22.58
#